data_AF-A0A8T4TVK4-F1
#
_entry.id   AF-A0A8T4TVK4-F1
#
_cell.length_a   1.000
_cell.length_b   1.000
_cell.length_c   1.000
_cell.angle_alpha   90.00
_cell.angle_beta   90.00
_cell.angle_gamma   90.00
#
_symmetry.space_group_name_H-M   'P 1'
#
loop_
_entity.id
_entity.type
_entity.pdbx_description
1 polymer ?
#
loop_
_entity_poly.entity_id
_entity_poly.type
_entity_poly.pdbx_seq_one_letter_code
_entity_poly.pdbx_strand_id
1 'polypeptide(L)'
;MQYQEKRYSLVAIFLLILIYLSQMDHKELRFTILLLPFLAIIAAYGYHKIFKESFSFIVIVFLLFSIPLSVEDPIINEYFSYFEEKQTNGEILVTHPLAGYYAHKNVTIMYYPWFNASQAEYWEEYIKVKNPEYISLDTCEGGFLCSPDDQLCEEKQKSLVHSINESYIIEWQKD
;
A
#
# COMPACT_ATOMS: atom_id res chain seq x y z
N MET A 1 -38.00 -1.61 -20.56
CA MET A 1 -37.56 -2.49 -19.44
C MET A 1 -36.05 -2.71 -19.43
N GLN A 2 -35.40 -3.01 -20.56
CA GLN A 2 -33.96 -3.32 -20.64
C GLN A 2 -32.97 -2.31 -20.01
N TYR A 3 -33.34 -1.03 -19.89
CA TYR A 3 -32.47 0.00 -19.29
C TYR A 3 -32.48 0.01 -17.76
N GLN A 4 -33.53 -0.48 -17.11
CA GLN A 4 -33.58 -0.53 -15.64
C GLN A 4 -32.73 -1.68 -15.09
N GLU A 5 -32.72 -2.83 -15.75
CA GLU A 5 -31.91 -4.00 -15.35
C GLU A 5 -30.40 -3.70 -15.33
N LYS A 6 -29.90 -2.96 -16.33
CA LYS A 6 -28.47 -2.57 -16.42
C LYS A 6 -28.01 -1.61 -15.32
N ARG A 7 -28.92 -0.92 -14.63
CA ARG A 7 -28.57 0.01 -13.54
C ARG A 7 -28.26 -0.76 -12.25
N TYR A 8 -29.05 -1.79 -11.96
CA TYR A 8 -28.84 -2.62 -10.78
C TYR A 8 -27.57 -3.45 -10.88
N SER A 9 -27.17 -3.87 -12.09
CA SER A 9 -25.91 -4.62 -12.28
C SER A 9 -24.67 -3.80 -11.92
N LEU A 10 -24.63 -2.50 -12.24
CA LEU A 10 -23.47 -1.64 -11.91
C LEU A 10 -23.35 -1.42 -10.40
N VAL A 11 -24.47 -1.19 -9.71
CA VAL A 11 -24.50 -1.06 -8.25
C VAL A 11 -24.10 -2.38 -7.59
N ALA A 12 -24.56 -3.51 -8.11
CA ALA A 12 -24.19 -4.83 -7.60
C ALA A 12 -22.68 -5.09 -7.73
N ILE A 13 -22.06 -4.78 -8.88
CA ILE A 13 -20.61 -4.92 -9.07
C ILE A 13 -19.85 -4.01 -8.10
N PHE A 14 -20.26 -2.75 -7.96
CA PHE A 14 -19.65 -1.82 -7.02
C PHE A 14 -19.71 -2.33 -5.58
N LEU A 15 -20.89 -2.80 -5.14
CA LEU A 15 -21.06 -3.38 -3.79
C LEU A 15 -20.23 -4.65 -3.61
N LEU A 16 -20.11 -5.49 -4.64
CA LEU A 16 -19.30 -6.70 -4.58
C LEU A 16 -17.82 -6.37 -4.40
N ILE A 17 -17.29 -5.39 -5.14
CA ILE A 17 -15.91 -4.91 -4.96
C ILE A 17 -15.73 -4.33 -3.55
N LEU A 18 -16.69 -3.53 -3.07
CA LEU A 18 -16.63 -2.93 -1.74
C LEU A 18 -16.62 -3.99 -0.63
N ILE A 19 -17.47 -5.03 -0.74
CA ILE A 19 -17.50 -6.16 0.19
C ILE A 19 -16.16 -6.90 0.15
N TYR A 20 -15.65 -7.20 -1.04
CA TYR A 20 -14.36 -7.85 -1.21
C TYR A 20 -13.22 -7.06 -0.53
N LEU A 21 -13.12 -5.76 -0.81
CA LEU A 21 -12.11 -4.89 -0.19
C LEU A 21 -12.29 -4.75 1.32
N SER A 22 -13.54 -4.83 1.83
CA SER A 22 -13.81 -4.77 3.28
C SER A 22 -13.35 -6.03 4.03
N GLN A 23 -13.22 -7.16 3.33
CA GLN A 23 -12.81 -8.45 3.89
C GLN A 23 -11.30 -8.69 3.80
N MET A 24 -10.55 -7.85 3.09
CA MET A 24 -9.09 -7.96 3.04
C MET A 24 -8.48 -7.53 4.38
N ASP A 25 -7.56 -8.36 4.89
CA ASP A 25 -6.83 -8.07 6.13
C ASP A 25 -5.93 -6.83 5.98
N HIS A 26 -5.34 -6.64 4.81
CA HIS A 26 -4.50 -5.49 4.47
C HIS A 26 -5.23 -4.56 3.50
N LYS A 27 -5.46 -3.31 3.92
CA LYS A 27 -6.27 -2.32 3.18
C LYS A 27 -5.40 -1.24 2.59
N GLU A 28 -4.89 -1.51 1.40
CA GLU A 28 -4.09 -0.51 0.71
C GLU A 28 -4.94 0.56 0.02
N LEU A 29 -4.50 1.81 0.12
CA LEU A 29 -5.06 2.95 -0.61
C LEU A 29 -5.11 2.67 -2.12
N ARG A 30 -4.15 1.93 -2.69
CA ARG A 30 -4.12 1.62 -4.12
C ARG A 30 -5.35 0.85 -4.60
N PHE A 31 -5.99 0.05 -3.74
CA PHE A 31 -7.20 -0.69 -4.11
C PHE A 31 -8.42 0.22 -4.26
N THR A 32 -8.44 1.40 -3.63
CA THR A 32 -9.52 2.37 -3.81
C THR A 32 -9.58 2.92 -5.24
N ILE A 33 -8.49 2.85 -6.01
CA ILE A 33 -8.46 3.22 -7.43
C ILE A 33 -9.45 2.38 -8.25
N LEU A 34 -9.68 1.12 -7.85
CA LEU A 34 -10.67 0.24 -8.51
C LEU A 34 -12.11 0.76 -8.36
N LEU A 35 -12.38 1.55 -7.32
CA LEU A 35 -13.71 2.14 -7.07
C LEU A 35 -13.93 3.44 -7.84
N LEU A 36 -12.87 4.14 -8.28
CA LEU A 36 -12.96 5.45 -8.94
C LEU A 36 -13.90 5.47 -10.15
N PRO A 37 -13.88 4.49 -11.08
CA PRO A 37 -14.80 4.51 -12.22
C PRO A 37 -16.27 4.46 -11.81
N PHE A 38 -16.60 3.68 -10.77
CA PHE A 38 -17.97 3.55 -10.27
C PHE A 38 -18.42 4.82 -9.56
N LEU A 39 -17.55 5.39 -8.72
CA LEU A 39 -17.81 6.65 -8.06
C LEU A 39 -18.01 7.77 -9.07
N ALA A 40 -17.22 7.82 -10.15
CA ALA A 40 -17.38 8.80 -11.22
C ALA A 40 -18.74 8.66 -11.94
N ILE A 41 -19.19 7.44 -12.24
CA ILE A 41 -20.50 7.19 -12.88
C ILE A 41 -21.65 7.60 -11.93
N ILE A 42 -21.58 7.21 -10.66
CA ILE A 42 -22.59 7.55 -9.64
C ILE A 42 -22.64 9.07 -9.47
N ALA A 43 -21.49 9.73 -9.36
CA ALA A 43 -21.37 11.18 -9.25
C ALA A 43 -21.92 11.89 -10.49
N ALA A 44 -21.58 11.43 -11.70
CA ALA A 44 -22.10 12.02 -12.94
C ALA A 44 -23.62 11.87 -13.07
N TYR A 45 -24.18 10.73 -12.66
CA TYR A 45 -25.63 10.53 -12.65
C TYR A 45 -26.33 11.39 -11.60
N GLY A 46 -25.76 11.46 -10.39
CA GLY A 46 -26.24 12.34 -9.31
C GLY A 46 -26.21 13.80 -9.75
N TYR A 47 -25.10 14.23 -10.35
CA TYR A 47 -24.92 15.54 -10.95
C TYR A 47 -26.02 15.81 -12.00
N HIS A 48 -26.19 14.93 -12.99
CA HIS A 48 -27.20 15.13 -14.04
C HIS A 48 -28.62 15.29 -13.48
N LYS A 49 -28.97 14.54 -12.43
CA LYS A 49 -30.29 14.59 -11.81
C LYS A 49 -30.50 15.85 -10.97
N ILE A 50 -29.50 16.27 -10.21
CA ILE A 50 -29.60 17.41 -9.28
C ILE A 50 -29.47 18.75 -10.02
N PHE A 51 -28.55 18.84 -10.99
CA PHE A 51 -28.27 20.09 -11.71
C PHE A 51 -29.43 20.55 -12.61
N LYS A 52 -30.32 19.62 -12.96
CA LYS A 52 -31.54 19.95 -13.70
C LYS A 52 -32.52 20.81 -12.89
N GLU A 53 -32.37 20.87 -11.56
CA GLU A 53 -33.33 21.54 -10.67
C GLU A 53 -32.77 22.65 -9.77
N SER A 54 -31.45 22.83 -9.55
CA SER A 54 -30.99 23.96 -8.70
C SER A 54 -29.51 24.37 -8.78
N PHE A 55 -29.28 25.69 -8.84
CA PHE A 55 -27.98 26.38 -8.77
C PHE A 55 -27.23 26.14 -7.44
N SER A 56 -27.96 25.75 -6.39
CA SER A 56 -27.46 25.47 -5.04
C SER A 56 -26.39 24.38 -5.00
N PHE A 57 -26.39 23.45 -5.96
CA PHE A 57 -25.43 22.34 -6.01
C PHE A 57 -24.01 22.81 -6.37
N ILE A 58 -23.87 23.82 -7.24
CA ILE A 58 -22.57 24.40 -7.60
C ILE A 58 -21.89 24.95 -6.35
N VAL A 59 -22.66 25.62 -5.48
CA VAL A 59 -22.17 26.20 -4.24
C VAL A 59 -21.69 25.12 -3.26
N ILE A 60 -22.39 23.98 -3.17
CA ILE A 60 -22.00 22.85 -2.32
C ILE A 60 -20.72 22.18 -2.83
N VAL A 61 -20.59 21.96 -4.15
CA VAL A 61 -19.35 21.42 -4.73
C VAL A 61 -18.18 22.38 -4.48
N PHE A 62 -18.38 23.68 -4.68
CA PHE A 62 -17.35 24.69 -4.42
C PHE A 62 -16.95 24.73 -2.94
N LEU A 63 -17.92 24.58 -2.02
CA LEU A 63 -17.67 24.47 -0.58
C LEU A 63 -16.87 23.21 -0.23
N LEU A 64 -17.20 22.05 -0.81
CA LEU A 64 -16.46 20.81 -0.57
C LEU A 64 -15.02 20.89 -1.09
N PHE A 65 -14.78 21.53 -2.24
CA PHE A 65 -13.43 21.76 -2.76
C PHE A 65 -12.64 22.83 -1.99
N SER A 66 -13.33 23.71 -1.25
CA SER A 66 -12.67 24.70 -0.39
C SER A 66 -12.24 24.13 0.97
N ILE A 67 -12.66 22.90 1.31
CA ILE A 67 -12.16 22.21 2.50
C ILE A 67 -10.75 21.70 2.16
N PRO A 68 -9.71 22.12 2.88
CA PRO A 68 -8.39 21.54 2.70
C PRO A 68 -8.45 20.07 3.13
N LEU A 69 -8.44 19.16 2.16
CA LEU A 69 -8.26 17.74 2.40
C LEU A 69 -6.78 17.48 2.70
N SER A 70 -6.33 17.94 3.87
CA SER A 70 -5.05 17.50 4.43
C SER A 70 -5.28 16.15 5.10
N VAL A 71 -5.18 15.08 4.33
CA VAL A 71 -5.11 13.72 4.88
C VAL A 71 -3.63 13.44 5.14
N GLU A 72 -3.07 14.12 6.13
CA GLU A 72 -1.81 13.65 6.71
C GLU A 72 -2.18 12.52 7.66
N ASP A 73 -1.82 11.30 7.30
CA ASP A 73 -1.92 10.17 8.20
C ASP A 73 -0.64 10.15 9.06
N PRO A 74 -0.71 10.57 10.35
CA PRO A 74 0.48 10.76 11.17
C PRO A 74 1.24 9.45 11.40
N ILE A 75 0.56 8.30 11.34
CA ILE A 75 1.17 6.98 11.58
C ILE A 75 2.04 6.56 10.38
N ILE A 76 1.55 6.79 9.16
CA ILE A 76 2.28 6.53 7.91
C ILE A 76 3.55 7.39 7.85
N ASN A 77 3.45 8.64 8.29
CA ASN A 77 4.61 9.52 8.33
C ASN A 77 5.68 9.01 9.31
N GLU A 78 5.32 8.55 10.52
CA GLU A 78 6.31 8.13 11.52
C GLU A 78 7.13 6.89 11.09
N TYR A 79 6.50 5.88 10.46
CA TYR A 79 7.23 4.70 9.97
C TYR A 79 8.18 5.07 8.83
N PHE A 80 7.69 5.81 7.82
CA PHE A 80 8.52 6.13 6.67
C PHE A 80 9.56 7.22 6.96
N SER A 81 9.29 8.14 7.89
CA SER A 81 10.24 9.17 8.31
C SER A 81 11.25 8.69 9.36
N TYR A 82 11.14 7.45 9.86
CA TYR A 82 12.08 6.90 10.85
C TYR A 82 13.54 7.12 10.47
N PHE A 83 13.87 6.99 9.19
CA PHE A 83 15.24 7.16 8.68
C PHE A 83 15.60 8.62 8.35
N GLU A 84 14.67 9.56 8.32
CA GLU A 84 14.97 10.98 8.05
C GLU A 84 15.84 11.59 9.15
N GLU A 85 15.50 11.29 10.42
CA GLU A 85 16.17 11.87 11.58
C GLU A 85 17.41 11.08 12.04
N LYS A 86 17.50 9.78 11.71
CA LYS A 86 18.64 8.94 12.09
C LYS A 86 19.86 9.29 11.24
N GLN A 87 21.04 9.44 11.84
CA GLN A 87 22.28 9.44 11.07
C GLN A 87 22.62 7.99 10.71
N THR A 88 22.53 7.64 9.42
CA THR A 88 22.89 6.31 8.92
C THR A 88 24.06 6.48 7.95
N ASN A 89 25.13 5.73 8.16
CA ASN A 89 26.35 5.79 7.35
C ASN A 89 26.50 4.55 6.44
N GLY A 90 25.70 3.52 6.68
CA GLY A 90 25.66 2.28 5.94
C GLY A 90 24.45 2.15 5.02
N GLU A 91 24.35 0.97 4.42
CA GLU A 91 23.24 0.58 3.56
C GLU A 91 21.98 0.29 4.38
N ILE A 92 20.83 0.71 3.86
CA ILE A 92 19.52 0.39 4.40
C ILE A 92 18.83 -0.54 3.42
N LEU A 93 18.48 -1.75 3.85
CA LEU A 93 17.64 -2.65 3.05
C LEU A 93 16.17 -2.34 3.31
N VAL A 94 15.36 -2.26 2.26
CA VAL A 94 13.92 -1.97 2.38
C VAL A 94 13.08 -2.95 1.57
N THR A 95 11.92 -3.33 2.10
CA THR A 95 10.89 -4.07 1.34
C THR A 95 9.70 -3.21 0.91
N HIS A 96 9.64 -1.94 1.34
CA HIS A 96 8.62 -0.99 0.92
C HIS A 96 9.21 0.21 0.14
N PRO A 97 8.62 0.60 -1.01
CA PRO A 97 9.16 1.69 -1.82
C PRO A 97 9.13 3.05 -1.10
N LEU A 98 8.11 3.34 -0.29
CA LEU A 98 8.05 4.61 0.44
C LEU A 98 9.17 4.72 1.47
N ALA A 99 9.58 3.63 2.13
CA ALA A 99 10.72 3.66 3.04
C ALA A 99 12.00 4.11 2.32
N GLY A 100 12.21 3.65 1.09
CA GLY A 100 13.33 4.10 0.26
C GLY A 100 13.20 5.55 -0.20
N TYR A 101 11.99 6.02 -0.49
CA TYR A 101 11.73 7.42 -0.87
C TYR A 101 12.08 8.38 0.26
N TYR A 102 11.57 8.14 1.48
CA TYR A 102 11.78 9.01 2.64
C TYR A 102 13.18 8.88 3.26
N ALA A 103 13.83 7.72 3.17
CA ALA A 103 15.16 7.56 3.73
C ALA A 103 16.22 8.46 3.06
N HIS A 104 16.01 8.90 1.80
CA HIS A 104 16.91 9.80 1.04
C HIS A 104 18.41 9.42 1.05
N LYS A 105 18.71 8.12 1.24
CA LYS A 105 20.06 7.61 1.51
C LYS A 105 20.39 6.38 0.66
N ASN A 106 21.51 5.72 0.96
CA ASN A 106 21.94 4.49 0.30
C ASN A 106 20.99 3.32 0.63
N VAL A 107 19.91 3.24 -0.13
CA VAL A 107 18.83 2.27 0.06
C VAL A 107 18.88 1.21 -1.03
N THR A 108 18.76 -0.05 -0.63
CA THR A 108 18.66 -1.18 -1.54
C THR A 108 17.33 -1.90 -1.34
N ILE A 109 16.61 -2.08 -2.45
CA ILE A 109 15.26 -2.66 -2.47
C ILE A 109 15.36 -4.18 -2.54
N MET A 110 14.73 -4.88 -1.59
CA MET A 110 14.83 -6.33 -1.47
C MET A 110 13.85 -7.11 -2.36
N TYR A 111 12.75 -6.49 -2.79
CA TYR A 111 11.65 -7.23 -3.43
C TYR A 111 11.66 -7.24 -4.96
N TYR A 112 12.52 -6.45 -5.61
CA TYR A 112 12.43 -6.24 -7.06
C TYR A 112 13.11 -7.38 -7.85
N PRO A 113 12.54 -7.83 -9.00
CA PRO A 113 11.23 -7.44 -9.56
C PRO A 113 10.04 -8.09 -8.84
N TRP A 114 10.25 -9.27 -8.26
CA TRP A 114 9.26 -10.00 -7.45
C TRP A 114 10.01 -10.82 -6.40
N PHE A 115 9.53 -10.82 -5.15
CA PHE A 115 10.14 -11.63 -4.10
C PHE A 115 9.78 -13.11 -4.28
N ASN A 116 10.77 -13.98 -4.14
CA ASN A 116 10.66 -15.42 -4.36
C ASN A 116 11.71 -16.18 -3.52
N ALA A 117 11.71 -17.52 -3.58
CA ALA A 117 12.64 -18.35 -2.82
C ALA A 117 14.11 -18.01 -3.09
N SER A 118 14.49 -17.78 -4.36
CA SER A 118 15.87 -17.43 -4.73
C SER A 118 16.28 -16.04 -4.24
N GLN A 119 15.36 -15.07 -4.22
CA GLN A 119 15.60 -13.75 -3.63
C GLN A 119 15.81 -13.86 -2.12
N ALA A 120 15.00 -14.66 -1.43
CA ALA A 120 15.14 -14.88 0.00
C ALA A 120 16.53 -15.45 0.36
N GLU A 121 16.99 -16.46 -0.38
CA GLU A 121 18.34 -17.04 -0.22
C GLU A 121 19.44 -16.01 -0.51
N TYR A 122 19.31 -15.27 -1.61
CA TYR A 122 20.26 -14.22 -1.96
C TYR A 122 20.39 -13.18 -0.85
N TRP A 123 19.28 -12.68 -0.31
CA TRP A 123 19.30 -11.68 0.75
C TRP A 123 19.85 -12.22 2.06
N GLU A 124 19.59 -13.50 2.37
CA GLU A 124 20.15 -14.13 3.56
C GLU A 124 21.68 -14.16 3.50
N GLU A 125 22.25 -14.55 2.36
CA GLU A 125 23.71 -14.52 2.14
C GLU A 125 24.25 -13.08 2.09
N TYR A 126 23.55 -12.18 1.41
CA TYR A 126 23.93 -10.78 1.28
C TYR A 126 24.05 -10.10 2.64
N ILE A 127 23.06 -10.27 3.51
CA ILE A 127 23.03 -9.68 4.85
C ILE A 127 24.21 -10.20 5.68
N LYS A 128 24.53 -11.49 5.61
CA LYS A 128 25.68 -12.10 6.31
C LYS A 128 27.02 -11.53 5.85
N VAL A 129 27.16 -11.25 4.55
CA VAL A 129 28.43 -10.78 3.95
C VAL A 129 28.59 -9.26 4.06
N LYS A 130 27.52 -8.50 3.79
CA LYS A 130 27.56 -7.05 3.68
C LYS A 130 27.22 -6.34 4.97
N ASN A 131 26.48 -6.99 5.87
CA ASN A 131 26.11 -6.47 7.17
C ASN A 131 25.53 -5.04 7.07
N PRO A 132 24.37 -4.88 6.39
CA PRO A 132 23.72 -3.58 6.25
C PRO A 132 23.45 -2.96 7.63
N GLU A 133 23.35 -1.64 7.70
CA GLU A 133 23.17 -0.95 8.98
C GLU A 133 21.73 -1.11 9.50
N TYR A 134 20.77 -1.05 8.58
CA TYR A 134 19.35 -1.18 8.88
C TYR A 134 18.63 -2.05 7.86
N ILE A 135 17.58 -2.72 8.31
CA ILE A 135 16.67 -3.49 7.48
C ILE A 135 15.23 -3.10 7.87
N SER A 136 14.50 -2.53 6.91
CA SER A 136 13.09 -2.20 7.03
C SER A 136 12.27 -3.24 6.29
N LEU A 137 11.54 -4.04 7.07
CA LEU A 137 10.64 -5.06 6.57
C LEU A 137 9.19 -4.58 6.75
N ASP A 138 8.50 -4.45 5.64
CA ASP A 138 7.05 -4.40 5.52
C ASP A 138 6.57 -5.77 5.05
N THR A 139 5.74 -6.41 5.89
CA THR A 139 5.13 -7.73 5.66
C THR A 139 3.68 -7.65 5.20
N CYS A 140 3.10 -6.44 5.13
CA CYS A 140 1.68 -6.18 4.92
C CYS A 140 1.40 -5.68 3.50
N GLU A 141 2.10 -4.62 3.08
CA GLU A 141 1.84 -3.88 1.83
C GLU A 141 3.06 -3.89 0.89
N GLY A 142 4.23 -4.25 1.44
CA GLY A 142 5.51 -4.31 0.76
C GLY A 142 5.64 -5.44 -0.27
N GLY A 143 6.71 -5.37 -1.08
CA GLY A 143 6.96 -6.39 -2.09
C GLY A 143 7.47 -7.73 -1.52
N PHE A 144 7.50 -7.89 -0.21
CA PHE A 144 8.00 -9.08 0.48
C PHE A 144 7.02 -10.26 0.46
N LEU A 145 5.93 -10.19 -0.30
CA LEU A 145 4.93 -11.25 -0.41
C LEU A 145 5.38 -12.36 -1.37
N CYS A 146 5.14 -13.60 -0.98
CA CYS A 146 5.43 -14.77 -1.81
C CYS A 146 4.34 -15.00 -2.87
N SER A 147 4.75 -15.37 -4.08
CA SER A 147 3.82 -15.84 -5.11
C SER A 147 3.15 -17.16 -4.67
N PRO A 148 1.85 -17.36 -4.92
CA PRO A 148 1.18 -18.62 -4.63
C PRO A 148 1.75 -19.81 -5.43
N ASP A 149 2.44 -19.54 -6.53
CA ASP A 149 3.08 -20.57 -7.36
C ASP A 149 4.46 -21.01 -6.83
N ASP A 150 5.06 -20.26 -5.90
CA ASP A 150 6.37 -20.57 -5.32
C ASP A 150 6.22 -21.17 -3.91
N GLN A 151 6.11 -22.51 -3.88
CA GLN A 151 5.90 -23.27 -2.66
C GLN A 151 7.05 -23.17 -1.64
N LEU A 152 8.26 -22.82 -2.09
CA LEU A 152 9.43 -22.71 -1.21
C LEU A 152 9.63 -21.30 -0.66
N CYS A 153 9.00 -20.30 -1.28
CA CYS A 153 9.19 -18.90 -0.90
C CYS A 153 8.84 -18.66 0.56
N GLU A 154 7.72 -19.17 1.06
CA GLU A 154 7.32 -18.94 2.46
C GLU A 154 8.32 -19.52 3.48
N GLU A 155 8.86 -20.70 3.20
CA GLU A 155 9.85 -21.33 4.07
C GLU A 155 11.15 -20.50 4.11
N LYS A 156 11.63 -20.08 2.92
CA LYS A 156 12.85 -19.29 2.79
C LYS A 156 12.69 -17.88 3.33
N GLN A 157 11.52 -17.26 3.15
CA GLN A 157 11.17 -15.99 3.75
C GLN A 157 11.21 -16.08 5.29
N LYS A 158 10.63 -17.13 5.87
CA LYS A 158 10.68 -17.36 7.33
C LYS A 158 12.12 -17.56 7.81
N SER A 159 12.94 -18.31 7.06
CA SER A 159 14.38 -18.47 7.34
C SER A 159 15.10 -17.11 7.35
N LEU A 160 14.88 -16.29 6.32
CA LEU A 160 15.46 -14.96 6.21
C LEU A 160 15.06 -14.06 7.39
N VAL A 161 13.76 -13.97 7.71
CA VAL A 161 13.27 -13.18 8.84
C VAL A 161 13.87 -13.68 10.17
N HIS A 162 13.98 -15.00 10.33
CA HIS A 162 14.61 -15.58 11.50
C HIS A 162 16.09 -15.17 11.62
N SER A 163 16.86 -15.25 10.54
CA SER A 163 18.27 -14.81 10.51
C SER A 163 18.43 -13.32 10.81
N ILE A 164 17.50 -12.48 10.34
CA ILE A 164 17.48 -11.05 10.64
C ILE A 164 17.21 -10.83 12.14
N ASN A 165 16.22 -11.53 12.70
CA ASN A 165 15.86 -11.41 14.12
C ASN A 165 16.99 -11.82 15.07
N GLU A 166 17.87 -12.74 14.65
CA GLU A 166 19.04 -13.13 15.44
C GLU A 166 20.19 -12.12 15.36
N SER A 167 20.27 -11.36 14.26
CA SER A 167 21.41 -10.48 13.96
C SER A 167 21.13 -9.00 14.26
N TYR A 168 19.86 -8.59 14.34
CA TYR A 168 19.43 -7.20 14.48
C TYR A 168 18.49 -7.00 15.66
N ILE A 169 18.52 -5.79 16.24
CA ILE A 169 17.52 -5.36 17.21
C ILE A 169 16.27 -4.98 16.45
N ILE A 170 15.15 -5.64 16.76
CA ILE A 170 13.88 -5.42 16.07
C ILE A 170 13.09 -4.33 16.80
N GLU A 171 12.76 -3.27 16.08
CA GLU A 171 11.79 -2.26 16.49
C GLU A 171 10.49 -2.51 15.73
N TRP A 172 9.47 -3.03 16.41
CA TRP A 172 8.15 -3.24 15.81
C TRP A 172 7.35 -1.94 15.87
N GLN A 173 7.04 -1.37 14.71
CA GLN A 173 5.93 -0.43 14.59
C GLN A 173 4.67 -1.25 14.32
N LYS A 174 3.67 -1.09 15.19
CA LYS A 174 2.34 -1.65 14.93
C LYS A 174 1.62 -0.71 13.98
N ASP A 175 1.19 -1.26 12.85
CA ASP A 175 0.14 -0.69 12.01
C ASP A 175 -1.19 -0.57 12.80
#